data_AF-A0A2I0NPS5-F1
#
_entry.id   AF-A0A2I0NPS5-F1
#
_cell.length_a   1.000
_cell.length_b   1.000
_cell.length_c   1.000
_cell.angle_alpha   90.00
_cell.angle_beta   90.00
_cell.angle_gamma   90.00
#
_symmetry.space_group_name_H-M   'P 1'
#
loop_
_entity.id
_entity.type
_entity.pdbx_description
1 polymer ?
#
loop_
_entity_poly.entity_id
_entity_poly.type
_entity_poly.pdbx_seq_one_letter_code
_entity_poly.pdbx_strand_id
1 'polypeptide(L)'
;MNEIFSAQRSVLIAGVTIDGSTVDIAIDETGLIASIGEDARKTIDADIVIDGSDRLAVPGMVNTHTHAAMTLLRGYGDDMLLQDWLSQKIWPLEAHLTG
;
A
#
# COMPACT_ATOMS: atom_id res chain seq x y z
N MET A 1 -18.49 -2.10 16.51
CA MET A 1 -17.85 -2.12 15.18
C MET A 1 -16.82 -1.00 14.98
N ASN A 2 -16.69 -0.03 15.93
CA ASN A 2 -15.74 1.08 15.82
C ASN A 2 -14.32 0.76 16.34
N GLU A 3 -14.13 -0.32 17.10
CA GLU A 3 -12.86 -0.66 17.76
C GLU A 3 -11.81 -1.28 16.81
N ILE A 4 -12.22 -1.84 15.67
CA ILE A 4 -11.29 -2.53 14.75
C ILE A 4 -10.44 -1.54 13.94
N PHE A 5 -10.99 -0.35 13.64
CA PHE A 5 -10.28 0.71 12.92
C PHE A 5 -9.69 1.78 13.83
N SER A 6 -9.95 1.72 15.14
CA SER A 6 -9.45 2.69 16.13
C SER A 6 -8.24 2.20 16.93
N ALA A 7 -7.89 0.92 16.84
CA ALA A 7 -6.73 0.37 17.54
C ALA A 7 -5.45 0.80 16.82
N GLN A 8 -5.05 2.04 17.05
CA GLN A 8 -3.70 2.53 16.84
C GLN A 8 -2.77 1.64 17.67
N ARG A 9 -1.94 0.84 16.98
CA ARG A 9 -1.06 -0.17 17.57
C ARG A 9 0.36 0.08 17.10
N SER A 10 1.31 -0.06 18.00
CA SER A 10 2.72 -0.01 17.65
C SER A 10 3.13 -1.24 16.85
N VAL A 11 4.04 -1.07 15.89
CA VAL A 11 4.53 -2.15 15.03
C VAL A 11 6.04 -2.16 15.02
N LEU A 12 6.64 -3.34 15.17
CA LEU A 12 8.05 -3.59 14.90
C LEU A 12 8.16 -4.49 13.66
N ILE A 13 8.84 -4.03 12.61
CA ILE A 13 9.27 -4.90 11.51
C ILE A 13 10.72 -5.30 11.81
N ALA A 14 10.95 -6.56 12.16
CA ALA A 14 12.24 -7.04 12.65
C ALA A 14 13.06 -7.72 11.55
N GLY A 15 14.35 -7.39 11.44
CA GLY A 15 15.30 -8.08 10.55
C GLY A 15 15.02 -7.90 9.06
N VAL A 16 14.46 -6.76 8.65
CA VAL A 16 14.16 -6.47 7.25
C VAL A 16 15.35 -5.86 6.53
N THR A 17 15.49 -6.13 5.23
CA THR A 17 16.53 -5.50 4.40
C THR A 17 16.09 -4.10 3.96
N ILE A 18 16.97 -3.11 4.13
CA ILE A 18 16.90 -1.76 3.55
C ILE A 18 18.29 -1.41 3.01
N ASP A 19 18.37 -1.00 1.74
CA ASP A 19 19.63 -0.59 1.09
C ASP A 19 20.80 -1.59 1.30
N GLY A 20 20.51 -2.89 1.30
CA GLY A 20 21.48 -3.97 1.48
C GLY A 20 21.90 -4.26 2.93
N SER A 21 21.36 -3.52 3.90
CA SER A 21 21.58 -3.74 5.34
C SER A 21 20.36 -4.38 5.99
N THR A 22 20.58 -5.28 6.94
CA THR A 22 19.49 -5.85 7.77
C THR A 22 19.27 -4.94 8.97
N VAL A 23 18.04 -4.46 9.16
CA VAL A 23 17.67 -3.50 10.22
C VAL A 23 16.30 -3.85 10.79
N ASP A 24 15.92 -3.18 11.88
CA ASP A 24 14.52 -3.15 12.30
C ASP A 24 13.90 -1.78 12.00
N ILE A 25 12.56 -1.75 11.85
CA ILE A 25 11.76 -0.54 11.71
C ILE A 25 10.74 -0.52 12.85
N ALA A 26 10.81 0.50 13.70
CA ALA A 26 9.82 0.76 14.74
C ALA A 26 8.80 1.80 14.25
N ILE A 27 7.53 1.50 14.39
CA ILE A 27 6.39 2.35 14.03
C ILE A 27 5.56 2.55 15.30
N ASP A 28 5.31 3.81 15.66
CA ASP A 28 4.52 4.15 16.85
C ASP A 28 3.01 3.94 16.62
N GLU A 29 2.23 4.07 17.68
CA GLU A 29 0.77 3.95 17.64
C GLU A 29 0.11 4.97 16.69
N THR A 30 0.76 6.11 16.41
CA THR A 30 0.23 7.12 15.47
C THR A 30 0.42 6.72 14.00
N GLY A 31 1.23 5.70 13.73
CA GLY A 31 1.59 5.23 12.40
C GLY A 31 2.83 5.92 11.82
N LEU A 32 3.60 6.64 12.64
CA LEU A 32 4.86 7.26 12.22
C LEU A 32 6.04 6.34 12.49
N ILE A 33 7.06 6.41 11.62
CA ILE A 33 8.32 5.70 11.83
C ILE A 33 9.07 6.40 12.98
N ALA A 34 9.18 5.71 14.11
CA ALA A 34 9.87 6.21 15.29
C ALA A 34 11.40 6.05 15.18
N SER A 35 11.86 4.93 14.59
CA SER A 35 13.29 4.68 14.37
C SER A 35 13.54 3.57 13.34
N ILE A 36 14.69 3.62 12.67
CA ILE A 36 15.20 2.56 11.77
C ILE A 36 16.64 2.23 12.18
N GLY A 37 16.97 0.95 12.30
CA GLY A 37 18.32 0.46 12.61
C GLY A 37 18.33 -0.79 13.49
N GLU A 38 19.51 -1.32 13.81
CA GLU A 38 19.66 -2.51 14.67
C GLU A 38 19.09 -2.31 16.09
N ASP A 39 19.12 -1.07 16.58
CA ASP A 39 18.62 -0.70 17.90
C ASP A 39 17.16 -0.24 17.91
N ALA A 40 16.47 -0.20 16.76
CA ALA A 40 15.08 0.28 16.69
C ALA A 40 14.12 -0.59 17.53
N ARG A 41 14.41 -1.89 17.71
CA ARG A 41 13.65 -2.74 18.65
C ARG A 41 13.72 -2.30 20.11
N LYS A 42 14.69 -1.46 20.49
CA LYS A 42 14.85 -0.96 21.88
C LYS A 42 14.08 0.33 22.12
N THR A 43 13.56 0.97 21.07
CA THR A 43 12.87 2.26 21.17
C THR A 43 11.38 2.11 21.44
N ILE A 44 10.83 0.89 21.30
CA ILE A 44 9.40 0.62 21.42
C ILE A 44 9.13 -0.76 22.02
N ASP A 45 8.04 -0.88 22.78
CA ASP A 45 7.42 -2.16 23.12
C ASP A 45 6.24 -2.36 22.16
N ALA A 46 6.43 -3.20 21.14
CA ALA A 46 5.52 -3.27 20.00
C ALA A 46 4.34 -4.21 20.25
N ASP A 47 3.12 -3.72 20.00
CA ASP A 47 1.89 -4.54 20.03
C ASP A 47 1.91 -5.63 18.95
N ILE A 48 2.54 -5.33 17.81
CA ILE A 48 2.65 -6.22 16.65
C ILE A 48 4.10 -6.33 16.23
N VAL A 49 4.59 -7.56 16.08
CA VAL A 49 5.90 -7.84 15.50
C VAL A 49 5.72 -8.56 14.16
N ILE A 50 6.29 -7.98 13.11
CA ILE A 50 6.35 -8.55 11.76
C ILE A 50 7.76 -9.08 11.54
N ASP A 51 7.89 -10.36 11.20
CA ASP A 51 9.15 -10.96 10.79
C ASP A 51 9.51 -10.52 9.36
N GLY A 52 10.53 -9.68 9.25
CA GLY A 52 11.07 -9.15 7.99
C GLY A 52 12.23 -9.95 7.42
N SER A 53 12.59 -11.09 8.02
CA SER A 53 13.71 -11.92 7.57
C SER A 53 13.51 -12.35 6.11
N ASP A 54 14.57 -12.23 5.31
CA ASP A 54 14.55 -12.48 3.86
C ASP A 54 13.48 -11.67 3.11
N ARG A 55 13.14 -10.47 3.61
CA ARG A 55 12.24 -9.50 2.94
C ARG A 55 12.96 -8.16 2.76
N LEU A 56 12.49 -7.39 1.78
CA LEU A 56 12.93 -6.04 1.50
C LEU A 56 11.83 -5.06 1.91
N ALA A 57 12.17 -4.05 2.69
CA ALA A 57 11.29 -2.91 2.95
C ALA A 57 11.59 -1.80 1.96
N VAL A 58 10.55 -1.29 1.31
CA VAL A 58 10.60 -0.14 0.41
C VAL A 58 9.49 0.83 0.75
N PRO A 59 9.64 2.14 0.46
CA PRO A 59 8.53 3.07 0.53
C PRO A 59 7.33 2.58 -0.29
N GLY A 60 6.12 2.81 0.22
CA GLY A 60 4.91 2.53 -0.53
C GLY A 60 4.89 3.28 -1.86
N MET A 61 4.49 2.61 -2.95
CA MET A 61 4.39 3.26 -4.25
C MET A 61 3.23 4.28 -4.26
N VAL A 62 3.49 5.49 -4.75
CA VAL A 62 2.47 6.55 -4.87
C VAL A 62 1.87 6.52 -6.26
N ASN A 63 0.59 6.17 -6.35
CA ASN A 63 -0.17 6.23 -7.61
C ASN A 63 -0.69 7.66 -7.83
N THR A 64 -0.03 8.41 -8.71
CA THR A 64 -0.33 9.83 -8.94
C THR A 64 -1.52 10.09 -9.87
N HIS A 65 -1.97 9.08 -10.61
CA HIS A 65 -3.08 9.22 -11.54
C HIS A 65 -3.71 7.85 -11.84
N THR A 66 -5.01 7.72 -11.57
CA THR A 66 -5.76 6.50 -11.90
C THR A 66 -7.25 6.79 -12.07
N HIS A 67 -7.90 6.01 -12.93
CA HIS A 67 -9.35 5.99 -13.07
C HIS A 67 -9.90 4.77 -12.32
N ALA A 68 -10.20 4.94 -11.03
CA ALA A 68 -10.54 3.81 -10.15
C ALA A 68 -11.74 2.98 -10.66
N ALA A 69 -12.78 3.66 -11.16
CA ALA A 69 -13.98 3.01 -11.71
C ALA A 69 -13.68 2.07 -12.88
N MET A 70 -12.66 2.39 -13.67
CA MET A 70 -12.26 1.59 -14.84
C MET A 70 -11.53 0.29 -14.47
N THR A 71 -11.31 0.00 -13.19
CA THR A 71 -10.72 -1.28 -12.75
C THR A 71 -11.55 -2.48 -13.21
N LEU A 72 -12.89 -2.35 -13.23
CA LEU A 72 -13.80 -3.38 -13.72
C LEU A 72 -13.72 -3.59 -15.24
N LEU A 73 -13.10 -2.64 -15.96
CA LEU A 73 -12.98 -2.63 -17.42
C LEU A 73 -11.58 -3.02 -17.88
N ARG A 74 -10.73 -3.54 -16.98
CA ARG A 74 -9.35 -3.91 -17.28
C ARG A 74 -9.29 -4.98 -18.37
N GLY A 75 -8.63 -4.67 -19.50
CA GLY A 75 -8.50 -5.56 -20.65
C GLY A 75 -9.76 -5.71 -21.52
N TYR A 76 -10.77 -4.84 -21.33
CA TYR A 76 -12.03 -4.94 -22.07
C TYR A 76 -11.95 -4.43 -23.52
N GLY A 77 -11.02 -3.52 -23.81
CA GLY A 77 -10.91 -2.88 -25.13
C GLY A 77 -9.48 -2.44 -25.41
N ASP A 78 -8.62 -3.39 -25.72
CA ASP A 78 -7.22 -3.11 -26.09
C ASP A 78 -7.09 -2.91 -27.62
N ASP A 79 -5.92 -2.41 -28.06
CA ASP A 79 -5.55 -2.27 -29.49
C ASP A 79 -6.49 -1.41 -30.36
N MET A 80 -7.09 -0.36 -29.78
CA MET A 80 -7.98 0.58 -30.48
C MET A 80 -7.41 2.01 -30.51
N LEU A 81 -7.86 2.83 -31.47
CA LEU A 81 -7.61 4.27 -31.43
C LEU A 81 -8.32 4.88 -30.21
N LEU A 82 -7.67 5.84 -29.54
CA LEU A 82 -8.15 6.43 -28.29
C LEU A 82 -9.62 6.88 -28.36
N GLN A 83 -10.00 7.61 -29.42
CA GLN A 83 -11.37 8.12 -29.53
C GLN A 83 -12.40 7.01 -29.76
N ASP A 84 -12.05 5.97 -30.51
CA ASP A 84 -12.92 4.82 -30.73
C ASP A 84 -13.05 4.00 -29.45
N TRP A 85 -11.95 3.82 -28.72
CA TRP A 85 -11.95 3.20 -27.40
C TRP A 85 -12.87 3.94 -26.42
N LEU A 86 -12.71 5.27 -26.29
CA LEU A 86 -13.53 6.09 -25.41
C LEU A 86 -15.02 6.01 -25.78
N SER A 87 -15.35 6.35 -27.03
CA SER A 87 -16.73 6.54 -27.46
C SER A 87 -17.51 5.25 -27.70
N GLN A 88 -16.84 4.17 -28.12
CA GLN A 88 -17.49 2.92 -28.47
C GLN A 88 -17.40 1.85 -27.37
N LYS A 89 -16.41 1.95 -26.46
CA LYS A 89 -16.19 0.96 -25.40
C LYS A 89 -16.40 1.56 -24.01
N ILE A 90 -15.63 2.57 -23.64
CA ILE A 90 -15.54 3.01 -22.24
C ILE A 90 -16.77 3.81 -21.81
N TRP A 91 -17.11 4.92 -22.47
CA TRP A 91 -18.23 5.77 -22.07
C TRP A 91 -19.57 5.02 -22.02
N PRO A 92 -19.90 4.14 -22.99
CA PRO A 92 -21.12 3.35 -22.90
C PRO A 92 -21.17 2.46 -21.65
N LEU A 93 -20.05 1.83 -21.28
CA LEU A 93 -20.00 0.96 -20.10
C LEU A 93 -20.00 1.76 -18.80
N GLU A 94 -19.25 2.86 -18.73
CA GLU A 94 -19.24 3.74 -17.56
C GLU A 94 -20.63 4.32 -17.27
N ALA A 95 -21.44 4.59 -18.30
CA ALA A 95 -22.82 5.07 -18.13
C ALA A 95 -23.74 4.06 -17.40
N HIS A 96 -23.37 2.79 -17.34
CA HIS A 96 -24.08 1.75 -16.59
C HIS A 96 -23.55 1.55 -15.17
N LEU A 97 -22.40 2.14 -14.83
CA LEU A 97 -21.88 2.06 -13.47
C LEU A 97 -22.77 2.89 -12.55
N THR A 98 -23.25 2.25 -11.49
CA THR A 98 -24.00 2.89 -10.40
C THR A 98 -23.20 2.69 -9.12
N GLY A 99 -23.12 3.74 -8.30
CA GLY A 99 -22.39 3.77 -7.03
C GLY A 99 -23.32 3.94 -5.85
#